data_AF-A0A7S4D888-F1
#
_entry.id   AF-A0A7S4D888-F1
#
_cell.length_a   1.000
_cell.length_b   1.000
_cell.length_c   1.000
_cell.angle_alpha   90.00
_cell.angle_beta   90.00
_cell.angle_gamma   90.00
#
_symmetry.space_group_name_H-M   'P 1'
#
loop_
_entity.id
_entity.type
_entity.pdbx_description
1 polymer ?
#
loop_
_entity_poly.entity_id
_entity_poly.type
_entity_poly.pdbx_seq_one_letter_code
_entity_poly.pdbx_strand_id
1 'polypeptide(L)'
;GEEEEEGAEVAVKVMYPEAKKLFRSDLNTMRKFFKLAQPEYVAVLDEIEKQFLTEFDYRAEAQALLDVGKNMQRYAKHVAVPRPVLGLTTDRVLVMEYLPGSKVLVGFRERYLSLFATAAAGGGKETVAAAAAADMRSPIMTATDIGVLYRAAVRAKTAFHAKRHSKKLMRRLVAVHGHQVLVDGCFNGDPHPGNILLLGDGRLGLVDWGQCKRLSASERKDLAELVLAMADGDRPRIIEKFVEMGFTTKYMDEDVIEAMAHLYFNKDDDEFCGYMSPQLFLESLQKRDPVKTVPDQFVMASRASSLLRGLGYFFGLKVHIAKEWRPIAQAVVDDYYKTHKASSGVAEVAQV
;
A
#
# COMPACT_ATOMS: atom_id res chain seq x y z
N GLY A 1 3.92 8.00 -49.44
CA GLY A 1 4.29 7.04 -48.39
C GLY A 1 3.95 7.73 -47.10
N GLU A 2 2.68 7.65 -46.72
CA GLU A 2 2.23 8.08 -45.40
C GLU A 2 2.48 6.86 -44.52
N GLU A 3 3.56 6.90 -43.72
CA GLU A 3 3.65 6.02 -42.58
C GLU A 3 2.47 6.42 -41.67
N GLU A 4 1.45 5.58 -41.60
CA GLU A 4 0.45 5.66 -40.52
C GLU A 4 1.25 5.58 -39.21
N GLU A 5 1.45 6.72 -38.54
CA GLU A 5 1.92 6.71 -37.16
C GLU A 5 0.88 5.92 -36.36
N GLU A 6 1.22 4.68 -36.00
CA GLU A 6 0.44 3.87 -35.06
C GLU A 6 0.21 4.73 -33.81
N GLY A 7 -1.03 5.20 -33.65
CA GLY A 7 -1.41 6.05 -32.53
C GLY A 7 -1.11 5.34 -31.22
N ALA A 8 -0.52 6.06 -30.25
CA ALA A 8 -0.18 5.48 -28.96
C ALA A 8 -1.42 4.89 -28.26
N GLU A 9 -1.32 3.64 -27.80
CA GLU A 9 -2.40 3.00 -27.02
C GLU A 9 -2.65 3.73 -25.70
N VAL A 10 -3.92 3.99 -25.39
CA VAL A 10 -4.35 4.70 -24.19
C VAL A 10 -5.40 3.92 -23.40
N ALA A 11 -5.37 4.07 -22.09
CA ALA A 11 -6.46 3.70 -21.19
C ALA A 11 -7.36 4.92 -20.96
N VAL A 12 -8.69 4.73 -21.06
CA VAL A 12 -9.70 5.77 -20.85
C VAL A 12 -10.59 5.39 -19.67
N LYS A 13 -10.46 6.07 -18.53
CA LYS A 13 -11.32 5.91 -17.35
C LYS A 13 -12.47 6.92 -17.47
N VAL A 14 -13.71 6.43 -17.53
CA VAL A 14 -14.91 7.25 -17.69
C VAL A 14 -15.79 7.11 -16.44
N MET A 15 -16.11 8.24 -15.82
CA MET A 15 -17.00 8.29 -14.67
C MET A 15 -18.47 8.21 -15.12
N TYR A 16 -19.26 7.39 -14.44
CA TYR A 16 -20.70 7.35 -14.69
C TYR A 16 -21.35 8.73 -14.45
N PRO A 17 -22.22 9.23 -15.35
CA PRO A 17 -22.77 10.59 -15.26
C PRO A 17 -23.47 10.91 -13.93
N GLU A 18 -24.08 9.91 -13.30
CA GLU A 18 -24.84 10.07 -12.06
C GLU A 18 -24.06 9.66 -10.79
N ALA A 19 -22.80 9.22 -10.91
CA ALA A 19 -22.04 8.64 -9.80
C ALA A 19 -22.01 9.54 -8.57
N LYS A 20 -21.72 10.83 -8.76
CA LYS A 20 -21.66 11.81 -7.66
C LYS A 20 -23.02 12.04 -6.99
N LYS A 21 -24.11 12.00 -7.76
CA LYS A 21 -25.47 12.18 -7.25
C LYS A 21 -25.91 10.96 -6.44
N LEU A 22 -25.70 9.77 -6.99
CA LEU A 22 -26.02 8.50 -6.32
C LEU A 22 -25.22 8.34 -5.03
N PHE A 23 -23.91 8.59 -5.07
CA PHE A 23 -23.05 8.54 -3.89
C PHE A 23 -23.56 9.44 -2.74
N ARG A 24 -23.92 10.69 -3.04
CA ARG A 24 -24.49 11.62 -2.04
C ARG A 24 -25.83 11.15 -1.50
N SER A 25 -26.66 10.53 -2.34
CA SER A 25 -27.95 9.96 -1.93
C SER A 25 -27.75 8.81 -0.94
N ASP A 26 -26.82 7.90 -1.25
CA ASP A 26 -26.50 6.74 -0.42
C ASP A 26 -25.92 7.16 0.92
N LEU A 27 -24.94 8.08 0.93
CA LEU A 27 -24.37 8.62 2.16
C LEU A 27 -25.43 9.30 3.04
N ASN A 28 -26.34 10.08 2.45
CA ASN A 28 -27.42 10.71 3.22
C ASN A 28 -28.35 9.68 3.86
N THR A 29 -28.58 8.55 3.17
CA THR A 29 -29.38 7.43 3.70
C THR A 29 -28.65 6.75 4.86
N MET A 30 -27.36 6.42 4.68
CA MET A 30 -26.52 5.85 5.73
C MET A 30 -26.42 6.77 6.94
N ARG A 31 -26.24 8.08 6.72
CA ARG A 31 -26.15 9.09 7.79
C ARG A 31 -27.42 9.14 8.64
N LYS A 32 -28.60 9.08 8.01
CA LYS A 32 -29.89 9.02 8.73
C LYS A 32 -29.99 7.76 9.57
N PHE A 33 -29.56 6.62 9.03
CA PHE A 33 -29.54 5.35 9.76
C PHE A 33 -28.57 5.38 10.95
N PHE A 34 -27.31 5.80 10.75
CA PHE A 34 -26.32 5.87 11.83
C PHE A 34 -26.74 6.84 12.93
N LYS A 35 -27.31 8.01 12.61
CA LYS A 35 -27.86 8.91 13.63
C LYS A 35 -28.92 8.26 14.53
N LEU A 36 -29.68 7.29 14.02
CA LEU A 36 -30.73 6.61 14.76
C LEU A 36 -30.22 5.38 15.52
N ALA A 37 -29.39 4.56 14.88
CA ALA A 37 -29.04 3.23 15.38
C ALA A 37 -27.64 3.16 16.02
N GLN A 38 -26.66 3.90 15.49
CA GLN A 38 -25.25 3.84 15.91
C GLN A 38 -24.55 5.21 15.69
N PRO A 39 -24.84 6.23 16.52
CA PRO A 39 -24.38 7.60 16.31
C PRO A 39 -22.85 7.75 16.24
N GLU A 40 -22.10 6.85 16.85
CA GLU A 40 -20.64 6.81 16.85
C GLU A 40 -20.03 6.66 15.45
N TYR A 41 -20.74 6.04 14.49
CA TYR A 41 -20.25 5.88 13.11
C TYR A 41 -20.49 7.10 12.22
N VAL A 42 -21.21 8.13 12.70
CA VAL A 42 -21.44 9.34 11.91
C VAL A 42 -20.13 10.06 11.60
N ALA A 43 -19.22 10.15 12.57
CA ALA A 43 -17.89 10.74 12.37
C ALA A 43 -17.05 9.96 11.34
N VAL A 44 -17.14 8.62 11.37
CA VAL A 44 -16.47 7.75 10.38
C VAL A 44 -17.05 7.99 8.99
N LEU A 45 -18.37 8.14 8.88
CA LEU A 45 -19.04 8.38 7.61
C LEU A 45 -18.67 9.75 7.01
N ASP A 46 -18.51 10.79 7.84
CA ASP A 46 -18.09 12.11 7.38
C ASP A 46 -16.66 12.09 6.82
N GLU A 47 -15.75 11.31 7.42
CA GLU A 47 -14.40 11.13 6.89
C GLU A 47 -14.40 10.30 5.59
N ILE A 48 -15.24 9.26 5.50
CA ILE A 48 -15.45 8.51 4.25
C ILE A 48 -15.95 9.44 3.13
N GLU A 49 -16.93 10.31 3.41
CA GLU A 49 -17.44 11.27 2.44
C GLU A 49 -16.32 12.19 1.94
N LYS A 50 -15.55 12.78 2.85
CA LYS A 50 -14.44 13.68 2.51
C LYS A 50 -13.40 12.99 1.63
N GLN A 51 -13.05 11.74 1.93
CA GLN A 51 -12.09 10.98 1.14
C GLN A 51 -12.64 10.63 -0.24
N PHE A 52 -13.84 10.08 -0.30
CA PHE A 52 -14.43 9.62 -1.56
C PHE A 52 -14.79 10.77 -2.50
N LEU A 53 -15.09 11.96 -1.96
CA LEU A 53 -15.34 13.14 -2.79
C LEU A 53 -14.14 13.52 -3.66
N THR A 54 -12.92 13.13 -3.27
CA THR A 54 -11.71 13.34 -4.08
C THR A 54 -11.68 12.48 -5.35
N GLU A 55 -12.46 11.38 -5.41
CA GLU A 55 -12.57 10.53 -6.59
C GLU A 55 -13.42 11.15 -7.71
N PHE A 56 -14.15 12.23 -7.44
CA PHE A 56 -14.99 12.92 -8.43
C PHE A 56 -14.27 14.03 -9.21
N ASP A 57 -12.94 14.02 -9.24
CA ASP A 57 -12.13 14.92 -10.06
C ASP A 57 -10.90 14.22 -10.66
N TYR A 58 -11.03 13.74 -11.90
CA TYR A 58 -9.92 13.11 -12.62
C TYR A 58 -8.79 14.05 -13.04
N ARG A 59 -8.95 15.38 -12.94
CA ARG A 59 -7.83 16.31 -13.15
C ARG A 59 -6.83 16.22 -11.99
N ALA A 60 -7.33 16.04 -10.76
CA ALA A 60 -6.49 15.83 -9.60
C ALA A 60 -5.72 14.51 -9.68
N GLU A 61 -6.38 13.43 -10.12
CA GLU A 61 -5.74 12.13 -10.37
C GLU A 61 -4.64 12.23 -11.44
N ALA A 62 -4.88 12.96 -12.53
CA ALA A 62 -3.88 13.20 -13.56
C ALA A 62 -2.65 13.96 -13.04
N GLN A 63 -2.87 14.99 -12.21
CA GLN A 63 -1.75 15.70 -11.59
C GLN A 63 -0.95 14.79 -10.65
N ALA A 64 -1.63 13.94 -9.87
CA ALA A 64 -0.97 12.96 -9.01
C ALA A 64 -0.12 11.97 -9.83
N LEU A 65 -0.62 11.47 -10.96
CA LEU A 65 0.14 10.62 -11.88
C LEU A 65 1.44 11.28 -12.37
N LEU A 66 1.39 12.57 -12.71
CA LEU A 66 2.57 13.32 -13.13
C LEU A 66 3.60 13.44 -12.00
N ASP A 67 3.15 13.78 -10.80
CA ASP A 67 4.02 13.97 -9.65
C ASP A 67 4.70 12.66 -9.24
N VAL A 68 3.93 11.58 -9.18
CA VAL A 68 4.45 10.24 -8.88
C VAL A 68 5.38 9.78 -9.99
N GLY A 69 5.04 10.01 -11.26
CA GLY A 69 5.91 9.68 -12.39
C GLY A 69 7.27 10.36 -12.28
N LYS A 70 7.32 11.63 -11.85
CA LYS A 70 8.58 12.35 -11.57
C LYS A 70 9.32 11.75 -10.37
N ASN A 71 8.64 11.52 -9.26
CA ASN A 71 9.24 10.98 -8.04
C ASN A 71 9.83 9.56 -8.25
N MET A 72 9.18 8.75 -9.09
CA MET A 72 9.57 7.38 -9.36
C MET A 72 10.66 7.23 -10.44
N GLN A 73 11.23 8.33 -10.96
CA GLN A 73 12.31 8.25 -11.97
C GLN A 73 13.51 7.43 -11.50
N ARG A 74 13.90 7.52 -10.22
CA ARG A 74 14.96 6.68 -9.64
C ARG A 74 14.65 5.17 -9.68
N TYR A 75 13.38 4.82 -9.79
CA TYR A 75 12.87 3.45 -9.90
C TYR A 75 12.40 3.11 -11.32
N ALA A 76 12.74 3.89 -12.35
CA ALA A 76 12.24 3.67 -13.73
C ALA A 76 12.54 2.26 -14.29
N LYS A 77 13.62 1.61 -13.83
CA LYS A 77 13.96 0.19 -14.17
C LYS A 77 13.07 -0.84 -13.48
N HIS A 78 12.24 -0.43 -12.53
CA HIS A 78 11.44 -1.30 -11.65
C HIS A 78 9.97 -0.91 -11.61
N VAL A 79 9.63 0.33 -11.94
CA VAL A 79 8.30 0.91 -11.83
C VAL A 79 7.96 1.66 -13.12
N ALA A 80 6.71 1.55 -13.55
CA ALA A 80 6.10 2.38 -14.58
C ALA A 80 4.87 3.07 -13.99
N VAL A 81 4.68 4.34 -14.30
CA VAL A 81 3.50 5.13 -13.93
C VAL A 81 2.94 5.66 -15.25
N PRO A 82 1.65 5.44 -15.57
CA PRO A 82 1.11 5.84 -16.86
C PRO A 82 1.10 7.36 -16.98
N ARG A 83 1.59 7.89 -18.10
CA ARG A 83 1.56 9.33 -18.35
C ARG A 83 0.13 9.75 -18.73
N PRO A 84 -0.50 10.72 -18.03
CA PRO A 84 -1.81 11.22 -18.42
C PRO A 84 -1.72 12.11 -19.66
N VAL A 85 -2.73 12.03 -20.52
CA VAL A 85 -2.92 12.91 -21.67
C VAL A 85 -3.79 14.09 -21.24
N LEU A 86 -3.15 15.15 -20.77
CA LEU A 86 -3.84 16.30 -20.15
C LEU A 86 -4.85 16.96 -21.07
N GLY A 87 -4.56 17.07 -22.37
CA GLY A 87 -5.47 17.66 -23.35
C GLY A 87 -6.78 16.90 -23.56
N LEU A 88 -6.84 15.62 -23.15
CA LEU A 88 -8.03 14.78 -23.23
C LEU A 88 -8.62 14.44 -21.85
N THR A 89 -8.06 15.02 -20.78
CA THR A 89 -8.49 14.77 -19.40
C THR A 89 -9.44 15.86 -18.90
N THR A 90 -10.54 15.44 -18.29
CA THR A 90 -11.55 16.30 -17.66
C THR A 90 -11.79 15.85 -16.22
N ASP A 91 -12.77 16.40 -15.51
CA ASP A 91 -13.19 15.91 -14.18
C ASP A 91 -13.84 14.53 -14.25
N ARG A 92 -14.31 14.09 -15.43
CA ARG A 92 -15.09 12.86 -15.62
C ARG A 92 -14.45 11.84 -16.56
N VAL A 93 -13.39 12.23 -17.27
CA VAL A 93 -12.63 11.37 -18.18
C VAL A 93 -11.16 11.54 -17.90
N LEU A 94 -10.46 10.44 -17.58
CA LEU A 94 -9.00 10.39 -17.49
C LEU A 94 -8.47 9.58 -18.66
N VAL A 95 -7.60 10.18 -19.47
CA VAL A 95 -6.89 9.49 -20.55
C VAL A 95 -5.44 9.38 -20.15
N MET A 96 -4.86 8.19 -20.23
CA MET A 96 -3.46 7.94 -19.86
C MET A 96 -2.83 6.83 -20.69
N GLU A 97 -1.50 6.78 -20.72
CA GLU A 97 -0.72 5.71 -21.33
C GLU A 97 -1.25 4.33 -20.90
N TYR A 98 -1.49 3.45 -21.87
CA TYR A 98 -1.82 2.07 -21.57
C TYR A 98 -0.56 1.31 -21.13
N LEU A 99 -0.62 0.69 -19.95
CA LEU A 99 0.45 -0.19 -19.47
C LEU A 99 0.05 -1.66 -19.68
N PRO A 100 0.67 -2.38 -20.63
CA PRO A 100 0.34 -3.78 -20.90
C PRO A 100 0.84 -4.68 -19.76
N GLY A 101 -0.09 -5.08 -18.89
CA GLY A 101 0.19 -5.96 -17.77
C GLY A 101 -1.07 -6.48 -17.10
N SER A 102 -0.91 -7.50 -16.26
CA SER A 102 -1.99 -8.06 -15.47
C SER A 102 -1.95 -7.53 -14.04
N LYS A 103 -3.10 -7.44 -13.37
CA LYS A 103 -3.17 -7.09 -11.94
C LYS A 103 -2.23 -8.01 -11.15
N VAL A 104 -1.50 -7.47 -10.18
CA VAL A 104 -0.37 -8.15 -9.55
C VAL A 104 -0.73 -9.56 -9.07
N LEU A 105 -1.87 -9.72 -8.38
CA LEU A 105 -2.34 -11.02 -7.88
C LEU A 105 -2.68 -12.01 -9.01
N VAL A 106 -3.27 -11.53 -10.10
CA VAL A 106 -3.60 -12.33 -11.28
C VAL A 106 -2.33 -12.75 -12.02
N GLY A 107 -1.43 -11.81 -12.30
CA GLY A 107 -0.16 -12.11 -12.96
C GLY A 107 0.71 -13.06 -12.17
N PHE A 108 0.63 -13.00 -10.82
CA PHE A 108 1.24 -14.02 -9.98
C PHE A 108 0.62 -15.40 -10.17
N ARG A 109 -0.71 -15.51 -10.11
CA ARG A 109 -1.42 -16.78 -10.35
C ARG A 109 -0.99 -17.40 -11.67
N GLU A 110 -1.03 -16.65 -12.77
CA GLU A 110 -0.65 -17.12 -14.10
C GLU A 110 0.81 -17.59 -14.17
N ARG A 111 1.73 -16.82 -13.56
CA ARG A 111 3.15 -17.18 -13.50
C ARG A 111 3.39 -18.44 -12.64
N TYR A 112 2.65 -18.63 -11.56
CA TYR A 112 2.76 -19.84 -10.75
C TYR A 112 2.19 -21.06 -11.48
N LEU A 113 0.99 -20.95 -12.05
CA LEU A 113 0.37 -22.03 -12.83
C LEU A 113 1.25 -22.47 -14.01
N SER A 114 1.89 -21.54 -14.71
CA SER A 114 2.85 -21.87 -15.78
C SER A 114 4.09 -22.60 -15.26
N LEU A 115 4.70 -22.14 -14.17
CA LEU A 115 5.83 -22.84 -13.52
C LEU A 115 5.46 -24.27 -13.09
N PHE A 116 4.23 -24.48 -12.62
CA PHE A 116 3.70 -25.79 -12.29
C PHE A 116 3.49 -26.67 -13.53
N ALA A 117 2.89 -26.13 -14.59
CA ALA A 117 2.68 -26.86 -15.84
C ALA A 117 4.01 -27.33 -16.44
N THR A 118 5.03 -26.47 -16.44
CA THR A 118 6.38 -26.82 -16.89
C THR A 118 7.02 -27.91 -16.01
N ALA A 119 6.82 -27.85 -14.68
CA ALA A 119 7.35 -28.87 -13.76
C ALA A 119 6.62 -30.22 -13.86
N ALA A 120 5.31 -30.21 -14.11
CA ALA A 120 4.49 -31.40 -14.33
C ALA A 120 4.85 -32.09 -15.65
N ALA A 121 5.09 -31.33 -16.72
CA ALA A 121 5.57 -31.85 -18.00
C ALA A 121 6.97 -32.49 -17.91
N GLY A 122 7.76 -32.18 -16.86
CA GLY A 122 9.08 -32.75 -16.59
C GLY A 122 9.10 -34.01 -15.70
N GLY A 123 7.97 -34.68 -15.47
CA GLY A 123 7.92 -35.97 -14.75
C GLY A 123 7.60 -35.89 -13.24
N GLY A 124 7.02 -34.78 -12.76
CA GLY A 124 6.59 -34.62 -11.37
C GLY A 124 5.18 -35.18 -11.10
N LYS A 125 5.10 -36.20 -10.23
CA LYS A 125 3.92 -37.01 -9.82
C LYS A 125 2.54 -36.32 -9.77
N GLU A 126 1.53 -37.14 -10.12
CA GLU A 126 0.06 -36.96 -10.19
C GLU A 126 -0.62 -36.13 -9.08
N THR A 127 0.00 -35.98 -7.91
CA THR A 127 -0.55 -35.23 -6.77
C THR A 127 -0.69 -33.72 -6.99
N VAL A 128 0.04 -33.14 -7.95
CA VAL A 128 0.00 -31.69 -8.23
C VAL A 128 -1.10 -31.31 -9.23
N ALA A 129 -1.42 -32.21 -10.18
CA ALA A 129 -2.51 -32.04 -11.13
C ALA A 129 -3.88 -32.00 -10.43
N ALA A 130 -4.05 -32.77 -9.34
CA ALA A 130 -5.26 -32.77 -8.54
C ALA A 130 -5.50 -31.44 -7.79
N ALA A 131 -4.44 -30.79 -7.30
CA ALA A 131 -4.54 -29.49 -6.62
C ALA A 131 -4.86 -28.34 -7.59
N ALA A 132 -4.28 -28.36 -8.80
CA ALA A 132 -4.63 -27.41 -9.85
C ALA A 132 -6.06 -27.64 -10.39
N ALA A 133 -6.50 -28.90 -10.51
CA ALA A 133 -7.83 -29.24 -11.02
C ALA A 133 -8.98 -28.96 -10.03
N ALA A 134 -8.73 -29.05 -8.72
CA ALA A 134 -9.74 -28.77 -7.69
C ALA A 134 -10.09 -27.28 -7.58
N ASP A 135 -9.16 -26.38 -7.94
CA ASP A 135 -9.24 -24.93 -7.71
C ASP A 135 -9.60 -24.12 -8.99
N MET A 136 -9.70 -24.78 -10.15
CA MET A 136 -9.99 -24.16 -11.45
C MET A 136 -11.49 -23.91 -11.72
N ARG A 137 -12.40 -24.25 -10.79
CA ARG A 137 -13.86 -24.16 -11.02
C ARG A 137 -14.51 -22.83 -10.60
N SER A 138 -13.78 -21.93 -9.92
CA SER A 138 -14.31 -20.61 -9.57
C SER A 138 -13.79 -19.51 -10.51
N PRO A 139 -14.66 -18.70 -11.14
CA PRO A 139 -14.25 -17.53 -11.94
C PRO A 139 -13.64 -16.41 -11.08
N ILE A 140 -13.82 -16.45 -9.75
CA ILE A 140 -13.26 -15.48 -8.79
C ILE A 140 -12.44 -16.27 -7.76
N MET A 141 -11.12 -16.16 -7.83
CA MET A 141 -10.22 -16.72 -6.81
C MET A 141 -10.02 -15.71 -5.69
N THR A 142 -10.17 -16.18 -4.45
CA THR A 142 -9.88 -15.41 -3.25
C THR A 142 -8.38 -15.38 -2.97
N ALA A 143 -7.94 -14.46 -2.11
CA ALA A 143 -6.55 -14.44 -1.63
C ALA A 143 -6.12 -15.78 -0.99
N THR A 144 -7.08 -16.53 -0.43
CA THR A 144 -6.89 -17.85 0.16
C THR A 144 -6.48 -18.88 -0.89
N ASP A 145 -7.13 -18.91 -2.04
CA ASP A 145 -6.94 -19.92 -3.09
C ASP A 145 -5.53 -19.82 -3.71
N ILE A 146 -5.09 -18.58 -3.99
CA ILE A 146 -3.73 -18.38 -4.51
C ILE A 146 -2.66 -18.65 -3.43
N GLY A 147 -2.95 -18.40 -2.15
CA GLY A 147 -2.08 -18.81 -1.05
C GLY A 147 -1.91 -20.33 -0.95
N VAL A 148 -2.97 -21.10 -1.25
CA VAL A 148 -2.92 -22.58 -1.35
C VAL A 148 -2.06 -23.00 -2.53
N LEU A 149 -2.27 -22.42 -3.73
CA LEU A 149 -1.44 -22.68 -4.90
C LEU A 149 0.03 -22.36 -4.64
N TYR A 150 0.33 -21.23 -4.00
CA TYR A 150 1.70 -20.87 -3.64
C TYR A 150 2.33 -21.88 -2.67
N ARG A 151 1.61 -22.29 -1.61
CA ARG A 151 2.10 -23.31 -0.66
C ARG A 151 2.34 -24.66 -1.36
N ALA A 152 1.49 -25.02 -2.32
CA ALA A 152 1.70 -26.21 -3.15
C ALA A 152 2.95 -26.04 -4.06
N ALA A 153 3.22 -24.84 -4.58
CA ALA A 153 4.34 -24.54 -5.47
C ALA A 153 5.67 -24.65 -4.74
N VAL A 154 5.68 -24.14 -3.51
CA VAL A 154 6.84 -24.19 -2.61
C VAL A 154 7.14 -25.61 -2.11
N ARG A 155 6.17 -26.55 -2.20
CA ARG A 155 6.41 -27.96 -1.85
C ARG A 155 6.97 -28.79 -3.01
N ALA A 156 6.74 -28.41 -4.26
CA ALA A 156 7.34 -29.05 -5.43
C ALA A 156 8.79 -28.58 -5.65
N LYS A 157 9.71 -29.38 -6.24
CA LYS A 157 11.12 -29.01 -6.48
C LYS A 157 11.33 -27.69 -7.26
N THR A 158 10.28 -27.16 -7.90
CA THR A 158 10.17 -25.82 -8.53
C THR A 158 10.17 -24.65 -7.53
N ALA A 159 10.07 -24.93 -6.23
CA ALA A 159 9.96 -24.00 -5.10
C ALA A 159 11.05 -22.93 -5.02
N PHE A 160 12.30 -23.27 -5.38
CA PHE A 160 13.43 -22.36 -5.17
C PHE A 160 13.34 -21.12 -6.06
N HIS A 161 13.03 -21.30 -7.34
CA HIS A 161 12.92 -20.21 -8.31
C HIS A 161 11.71 -19.32 -8.02
N ALA A 162 10.59 -19.95 -7.67
CA ALA A 162 9.33 -19.27 -7.35
C ALA A 162 9.47 -18.41 -6.07
N LYS A 163 10.02 -18.98 -5.00
CA LYS A 163 10.29 -18.26 -3.73
C LYS A 163 11.30 -17.14 -3.91
N ARG A 164 12.36 -17.35 -4.70
CA ARG A 164 13.36 -16.31 -5.02
C ARG A 164 12.73 -15.15 -5.81
N HIS A 165 11.86 -15.45 -6.76
CA HIS A 165 11.15 -14.45 -7.56
C HIS A 165 10.20 -13.62 -6.70
N SER A 166 9.32 -14.25 -5.91
CA SER A 166 8.43 -13.55 -4.99
C SER A 166 9.18 -12.70 -3.97
N LYS A 167 10.31 -13.19 -3.43
CA LYS A 167 11.16 -12.39 -2.53
C LYS A 167 11.74 -11.16 -3.23
N LYS A 168 12.21 -11.28 -4.48
CA LYS A 168 12.73 -10.14 -5.26
C LYS A 168 11.64 -9.11 -5.57
N LEU A 169 10.41 -9.57 -5.82
CA LEU A 169 9.28 -8.68 -6.08
C LEU A 169 8.78 -8.00 -4.81
N MET A 170 8.65 -8.73 -3.71
CA MET A 170 8.31 -8.13 -2.41
C MET A 170 9.34 -7.10 -1.96
N ARG A 171 10.63 -7.37 -2.11
CA ARG A 171 11.68 -6.38 -1.83
C ARG A 171 11.51 -5.11 -2.66
N ARG A 172 11.15 -5.25 -3.94
CA ARG A 172 10.87 -4.09 -4.82
C ARG A 172 9.63 -3.33 -4.36
N LEU A 173 8.53 -4.02 -4.09
CA LEU A 173 7.28 -3.41 -3.60
C LEU A 173 7.53 -2.63 -2.30
N VAL A 174 8.18 -3.26 -1.32
CA VAL A 174 8.49 -2.64 -0.03
C VAL A 174 9.42 -1.44 -0.19
N ALA A 175 10.47 -1.53 -1.01
CA ALA A 175 11.39 -0.42 -1.23
C ALA A 175 10.74 0.77 -1.96
N VAL A 176 9.92 0.51 -2.99
CA VAL A 176 9.21 1.56 -3.74
C VAL A 176 8.23 2.30 -2.84
N HIS A 177 7.40 1.57 -2.09
CA HIS A 177 6.42 2.19 -1.19
C HIS A 177 7.09 2.89 -0.01
N GLY A 178 8.18 2.33 0.53
CA GLY A 178 8.97 3.00 1.57
C GLY A 178 9.55 4.32 1.09
N HIS A 179 9.99 4.39 -0.18
CA HIS A 179 10.43 5.65 -0.77
C HIS A 179 9.29 6.65 -0.97
N GLN A 180 8.15 6.20 -1.51
CA GLN A 180 6.96 7.04 -1.70
C GLN A 180 6.49 7.67 -0.39
N VAL A 181 6.46 6.88 0.69
CA VAL A 181 6.02 7.34 2.01
C VAL A 181 7.08 8.21 2.69
N LEU A 182 8.31 7.72 2.85
CA LEU A 182 9.32 8.35 3.71
C LEU A 182 10.15 9.43 3.01
N VAL A 183 10.37 9.31 1.69
CA VAL A 183 11.23 10.25 0.95
C VAL A 183 10.37 11.27 0.21
N ASP A 184 9.48 10.80 -0.66
CA ASP A 184 8.66 11.69 -1.49
C ASP A 184 7.54 12.34 -0.69
N GLY A 185 7.04 11.63 0.33
CA GLY A 185 5.81 12.00 1.03
C GLY A 185 4.63 12.07 0.09
N CYS A 186 4.59 11.23 -0.95
CA CYS A 186 3.55 11.20 -1.97
C CYS A 186 3.26 9.73 -2.26
N PHE A 187 2.13 9.24 -1.77
CA PHE A 187 1.80 7.82 -1.78
C PHE A 187 0.29 7.61 -1.98
N ASN A 188 -0.08 6.41 -2.40
CA ASN A 188 -1.48 6.05 -2.61
C ASN A 188 -2.15 5.76 -1.25
N GLY A 189 -3.20 6.52 -0.92
CA GLY A 189 -4.00 6.39 0.30
C GLY A 189 -5.01 5.25 0.27
N ASP A 190 -5.27 4.68 -0.91
CA ASP A 190 -5.96 3.40 -1.08
C ASP A 190 -5.08 2.40 -1.85
N PRO A 191 -4.03 1.88 -1.19
CA PRO A 191 -3.10 0.95 -1.83
C PRO A 191 -3.76 -0.44 -1.94
N HIS A 192 -4.64 -0.61 -2.93
CA HIS A 192 -5.26 -1.89 -3.25
C HIS A 192 -4.37 -2.70 -4.21
N PRO A 193 -4.22 -4.03 -4.06
CA PRO A 193 -3.40 -4.84 -4.98
C PRO A 193 -3.82 -4.72 -6.45
N GLY A 194 -5.10 -4.45 -6.71
CA GLY A 194 -5.64 -4.24 -8.06
C GLY A 194 -5.10 -3.01 -8.79
N ASN A 195 -4.53 -2.06 -8.04
CA ASN A 195 -3.91 -0.82 -8.53
C ASN A 195 -2.42 -1.02 -8.87
N ILE A 196 -1.93 -2.25 -8.76
CA ILE A 196 -0.57 -2.64 -9.09
C ILE A 196 -0.64 -3.65 -10.23
N LEU A 197 0.03 -3.36 -11.34
CA LEU A 197 0.18 -4.24 -12.49
C LEU A 197 1.56 -4.91 -12.47
N LEU A 198 1.62 -6.15 -12.93
CA LEU A 198 2.85 -6.82 -13.29
C LEU A 198 3.02 -6.73 -14.81
N LEU A 199 4.00 -5.95 -15.26
CA LEU A 199 4.26 -5.76 -16.69
C LEU A 199 5.09 -6.91 -17.27
N GLY A 200 5.01 -7.12 -18.58
CA GLY A 200 5.73 -8.19 -19.29
C GLY A 200 7.26 -8.12 -19.11
N ASP A 201 7.81 -6.91 -18.97
CA ASP A 201 9.23 -6.66 -18.72
C ASP A 201 9.66 -6.84 -17.24
N GLY A 202 8.71 -7.19 -16.36
CA GLY A 202 8.93 -7.41 -14.94
C GLY A 202 8.98 -6.15 -14.08
N ARG A 203 8.63 -4.97 -14.63
CA ARG A 203 8.32 -3.76 -13.85
C ARG A 203 6.94 -3.87 -13.18
N LEU A 204 6.75 -3.03 -12.18
CA LEU A 204 5.48 -2.78 -11.50
C LEU A 204 4.79 -1.57 -12.15
N GLY A 205 3.60 -1.74 -12.71
CA GLY A 205 2.75 -0.62 -13.11
C GLY A 205 1.99 -0.11 -11.90
N LEU A 206 2.14 1.16 -11.54
CA LEU A 206 1.35 1.79 -10.48
C LEU A 206 0.23 2.59 -11.14
N VAL A 207 -0.98 2.06 -11.08
CA VAL A 207 -2.18 2.64 -11.68
C VAL A 207 -3.15 3.08 -10.59
N ASP A 208 -4.06 3.99 -10.91
CA ASP A 208 -5.01 4.61 -9.98
C ASP A 208 -4.37 5.44 -8.85
N TRP A 209 -4.47 6.75 -9.00
CA TRP A 209 -3.94 7.73 -8.05
C TRP A 209 -5.03 8.69 -7.57
N GLY A 210 -6.30 8.27 -7.63
CA GLY A 210 -7.44 9.08 -7.20
C GLY A 210 -7.35 9.49 -5.72
N GLN A 211 -6.74 8.66 -4.87
CA GLN A 211 -6.53 8.94 -3.45
C GLN A 211 -5.05 9.21 -3.11
N CYS A 212 -4.39 10.12 -3.81
CA CYS A 212 -3.02 10.51 -3.47
C CYS A 212 -2.97 11.28 -2.14
N LYS A 213 -2.09 10.87 -1.21
CA LYS A 213 -1.84 11.54 0.08
C LYS A 213 -0.45 12.15 0.12
N ARG A 214 -0.29 13.19 0.93
CA ARG A 214 0.98 13.88 1.11
C ARG A 214 1.41 14.00 2.57
N LEU A 215 2.71 13.82 2.82
CA LEU A 215 3.36 14.07 4.10
C LEU A 215 4.37 15.21 3.95
N SER A 216 4.30 16.17 4.87
CA SER A 216 5.30 17.21 5.07
C SER A 216 6.65 16.62 5.48
N ALA A 217 7.72 17.40 5.36
CA ALA A 217 9.06 16.97 5.75
C ALA A 217 9.14 16.55 7.24
N SER A 218 8.43 17.27 8.13
CA SER A 218 8.37 16.92 9.55
C SER A 218 7.67 15.57 9.76
N GLU A 219 6.50 15.37 9.16
CA GLU A 219 5.75 14.11 9.31
C GLU A 219 6.52 12.91 8.75
N ARG A 220 7.23 13.09 7.63
CA ARG A 220 8.12 12.05 7.08
C ARG A 220 9.24 11.69 8.03
N LYS A 221 9.87 12.71 8.65
CA LYS A 221 10.91 12.52 9.65
C LYS A 221 10.36 11.79 10.88
N ASP A 222 9.21 12.20 11.42
CA ASP A 222 8.64 11.58 12.62
C ASP A 222 8.26 10.11 12.37
N LEU A 223 7.68 9.81 11.20
CA LEU A 223 7.43 8.43 10.79
C LEU A 223 8.73 7.64 10.60
N ALA A 224 9.78 8.26 10.04
CA ALA A 224 11.09 7.63 9.90
C ALA A 224 11.73 7.31 11.27
N GLU A 225 11.63 8.20 12.25
CA GLU A 225 12.10 7.96 13.62
C GLU A 225 11.33 6.82 14.30
N LEU A 226 10.01 6.76 14.13
CA LEU A 226 9.20 5.64 14.61
C LEU A 226 9.63 4.32 13.97
N VAL A 227 9.87 4.32 12.65
CA VAL A 227 10.40 3.15 11.92
C VAL A 227 11.76 2.70 12.46
N LEU A 228 12.66 3.63 12.76
CA LEU A 228 13.97 3.32 13.36
C LEU A 228 13.82 2.72 14.77
N ALA A 229 12.99 3.34 15.62
CA ALA A 229 12.72 2.83 16.97
C ALA A 229 12.16 1.39 16.94
N MET A 230 11.21 1.11 16.04
CA MET A 230 10.68 -0.24 15.83
C MET A 230 11.70 -1.23 15.25
N ALA A 231 12.62 -0.76 14.41
CA ALA A 231 13.67 -1.61 13.84
C ALA A 231 14.73 -1.99 14.89
N ASP A 232 15.03 -1.07 15.80
CA ASP A 232 16.03 -1.22 16.84
C ASP A 232 15.45 -1.86 18.12
N GLY A 233 14.11 -1.98 18.22
CA GLY A 233 13.43 -2.58 19.38
C GLY A 233 13.40 -1.66 20.60
N ASP A 234 13.51 -0.35 20.39
CA ASP A 234 13.51 0.67 21.44
C ASP A 234 12.07 1.00 21.87
N ARG A 235 11.52 0.16 22.75
CA ARG A 235 10.13 0.29 23.25
C ARG A 235 9.82 1.69 23.80
N PRO A 236 10.63 2.29 24.71
CA PRO A 236 10.39 3.65 25.18
C PRO A 236 10.25 4.66 24.03
N ARG A 237 11.15 4.60 23.04
CA ARG A 237 11.12 5.52 21.90
C ARG A 237 9.94 5.27 20.95
N ILE A 238 9.50 4.02 20.78
CA ILE A 238 8.29 3.69 20.00
C ILE A 238 7.06 4.37 20.62
N ILE A 239 6.87 4.20 21.94
CA ILE A 239 5.72 4.76 22.66
C ILE A 239 5.76 6.29 22.61
N GLU A 240 6.90 6.88 22.97
CA GLU A 240 7.10 8.33 22.95
C GLU A 240 6.77 8.89 21.57
N LYS A 241 7.36 8.34 20.50
CA LYS A 241 7.14 8.82 19.14
C LYS A 241 5.70 8.67 18.68
N PHE A 242 5.08 7.53 18.97
CA PHE A 242 3.71 7.30 18.52
C PHE A 242 2.71 8.24 19.20
N VAL A 243 2.96 8.58 20.48
CA VAL A 243 2.19 9.58 21.23
C VAL A 243 2.50 11.01 20.77
N GLU A 244 3.76 11.37 20.53
CA GLU A 244 4.16 12.68 19.97
C GLU A 244 3.50 12.94 18.61
N MET A 245 3.38 11.89 17.80
CA MET A 245 2.68 11.91 16.53
C MET A 245 1.16 12.11 16.70
N GLY A 246 0.61 11.99 17.91
CA GLY A 246 -0.79 12.29 18.24
C GLY A 246 -1.68 11.07 18.43
N PHE A 247 -1.12 9.86 18.45
CA PHE A 247 -1.89 8.66 18.81
C PHE A 247 -2.17 8.66 20.31
N THR A 248 -3.45 8.54 20.69
CA THR A 248 -3.84 8.44 22.10
C THR A 248 -4.92 7.39 22.31
N THR A 249 -4.87 6.74 23.47
CA THR A 249 -5.88 5.81 23.95
C THR A 249 -6.56 6.38 25.20
N LYS A 250 -7.57 5.71 25.72
CA LYS A 250 -8.35 6.18 26.88
C LYS A 250 -7.52 6.18 28.16
N TYR A 251 -6.68 5.17 28.37
CA TYR A 251 -5.90 4.96 29.58
C TYR A 251 -4.40 5.16 29.39
N MET A 252 -3.95 5.47 28.16
CA MET A 252 -2.53 5.60 27.81
C MET A 252 -1.72 4.35 28.18
N ASP A 253 -2.31 3.16 28.02
CA ASP A 253 -1.64 1.88 28.27
C ASP A 253 -0.50 1.69 27.27
N GLU A 254 0.74 1.74 27.78
CA GLU A 254 1.96 1.64 26.98
C GLU A 254 2.04 0.35 26.15
N ASP A 255 1.56 -0.78 26.68
CA ASP A 255 1.58 -2.05 25.95
C ASP A 255 0.62 -1.98 24.75
N VAL A 256 -0.54 -1.34 24.92
CA VAL A 256 -1.51 -1.16 23.84
C VAL A 256 -0.95 -0.19 22.80
N ILE A 257 -0.33 0.91 23.22
CA ILE A 257 0.29 1.90 22.32
C ILE A 257 1.40 1.25 21.49
N GLU A 258 2.30 0.49 22.12
CA GLU A 258 3.37 -0.24 21.42
C GLU A 258 2.80 -1.27 20.44
N ALA A 259 1.83 -2.08 20.89
CA ALA A 259 1.22 -3.10 20.05
C ALA A 259 0.50 -2.47 18.83
N MET A 260 -0.19 -1.35 19.03
CA MET A 260 -0.82 -0.59 17.95
C MET A 260 0.21 -0.02 16.97
N ALA A 261 1.32 0.56 17.46
CA ALA A 261 2.39 1.07 16.61
C ALA A 261 2.93 -0.02 15.68
N HIS A 262 3.21 -1.21 16.24
CA HIS A 262 3.64 -2.36 15.47
C HIS A 262 2.59 -2.87 14.49
N LEU A 263 1.33 -2.96 14.92
CA LEU A 263 0.24 -3.41 14.06
C LEU A 263 0.00 -2.47 12.88
N TYR A 264 0.20 -1.16 13.06
CA TYR A 264 0.05 -0.16 12.00
C TYR A 264 1.26 -0.17 11.04
N PHE A 265 2.48 -0.23 11.57
CA PHE A 265 3.68 0.14 10.81
C PHE A 265 4.77 -0.92 10.71
N ASN A 266 4.63 -2.10 11.31
CA ASN A 266 5.72 -3.07 11.34
C ASN A 266 5.32 -4.52 11.03
N LYS A 267 4.46 -5.12 11.87
CA LYS A 267 4.24 -6.57 11.90
C LYS A 267 2.87 -6.97 12.45
N ASP A 268 2.39 -8.11 11.98
CA ASP A 268 1.14 -8.78 12.32
C ASP A 268 1.28 -10.31 12.21
N ASP A 269 2.49 -10.83 12.40
CA ASP A 269 2.74 -12.26 12.36
C ASP A 269 2.11 -13.00 13.55
N ASP A 270 1.89 -14.32 13.38
CA ASP A 270 1.19 -15.15 14.34
C ASP A 270 1.78 -15.07 15.76
N GLU A 271 3.11 -15.02 15.90
CA GLU A 271 3.76 -14.92 17.21
C GLU A 271 3.43 -13.60 17.90
N PHE A 272 3.46 -12.49 17.15
CA PHE A 272 3.11 -11.18 17.65
C PHE A 272 1.62 -11.05 18.00
N CYS A 273 0.73 -11.57 17.15
CA CYS A 273 -0.72 -11.51 17.36
C CYS A 273 -1.23 -12.59 18.33
N GLY A 274 -0.35 -13.38 18.96
CA GLY A 274 -0.76 -14.48 19.86
C GLY A 274 -1.62 -15.53 19.16
N TYR A 275 -1.33 -15.81 17.89
CA TYR A 275 -2.05 -16.73 17.00
C TYR A 275 -3.51 -16.35 16.71
N MET A 276 -3.91 -15.11 17.02
CA MET A 276 -5.17 -14.52 16.58
C MET A 276 -5.03 -13.91 15.18
N SER A 277 -6.15 -13.73 14.47
CA SER A 277 -6.13 -12.88 13.29
C SER A 277 -5.78 -11.44 13.68
N PRO A 278 -5.16 -10.64 12.78
CA PRO A 278 -4.85 -9.24 13.06
C PRO A 278 -6.10 -8.43 13.48
N GLN A 279 -7.27 -8.77 12.96
CA GLN A 279 -8.55 -8.16 13.33
C GLN A 279 -8.94 -8.50 14.78
N LEU A 280 -8.89 -9.77 15.17
CA LEU A 280 -9.21 -10.19 16.53
C LEU A 280 -8.19 -9.65 17.54
N PHE A 281 -6.91 -9.58 17.15
CA PHE A 281 -5.88 -8.95 17.96
C PHE A 281 -6.18 -7.46 18.17
N LEU A 282 -6.50 -6.72 17.12
CA LEU A 282 -6.92 -5.31 17.20
C LEU A 282 -8.14 -5.13 18.12
N GLU A 283 -9.16 -5.99 18.00
CA GLU A 283 -10.33 -5.96 18.88
C GLU A 283 -9.95 -6.20 20.34
N SER A 284 -9.02 -7.12 20.61
CA SER A 284 -8.55 -7.39 21.97
C SER A 284 -7.84 -6.18 22.58
N LEU A 285 -7.04 -5.46 21.80
CA LEU A 285 -6.36 -4.23 22.20
C LEU A 285 -7.38 -3.12 22.50
N GLN A 286 -8.37 -2.93 21.62
CA GLN A 286 -9.42 -1.93 21.84
C GLN A 286 -10.30 -2.23 23.05
N LYS A 287 -10.53 -3.50 23.39
CA LYS A 287 -11.22 -3.89 24.62
C LYS A 287 -10.41 -3.56 25.87
N ARG A 288 -9.07 -3.68 25.82
CA ARG A 288 -8.16 -3.35 26.92
C ARG A 288 -8.04 -1.85 27.12
N ASP A 289 -7.69 -1.12 26.06
CA ASP A 289 -7.58 0.33 26.07
C ASP A 289 -8.10 0.93 24.75
N PRO A 290 -9.35 1.46 24.74
CA PRO A 290 -9.95 2.02 23.54
C PRO A 290 -9.16 3.18 22.95
N VAL A 291 -8.99 3.16 21.63
CA VAL A 291 -8.33 4.25 20.89
C VAL A 291 -9.20 5.51 20.93
N LYS A 292 -8.59 6.64 21.30
CA LYS A 292 -9.25 7.94 21.40
C LYS A 292 -8.95 8.82 20.18
N THR A 293 -7.71 8.81 19.70
CA THR A 293 -7.30 9.64 18.56
C THR A 293 -6.28 8.90 17.72
N VAL A 294 -6.52 8.89 16.40
CA VAL A 294 -5.57 8.46 15.38
C VAL A 294 -5.48 9.58 14.35
N PRO A 295 -4.31 10.18 14.09
CA PRO A 295 -4.19 11.20 13.07
C PRO A 295 -4.37 10.64 11.65
N ASP A 296 -5.13 11.36 10.81
CA ASP A 296 -5.54 10.93 9.45
C ASP A 296 -4.36 10.50 8.56
N GLN A 297 -3.27 11.27 8.58
CA GLN A 297 -2.09 10.98 7.76
C GLN A 297 -1.46 9.62 8.07
N PHE A 298 -1.61 9.11 9.30
CA PHE A 298 -1.05 7.85 9.75
C PHE A 298 -1.95 6.66 9.47
N VAL A 299 -3.27 6.85 9.45
CA VAL A 299 -4.21 5.83 8.96
C VAL A 299 -3.89 5.48 7.50
N MET A 300 -3.55 6.47 6.69
CA MET A 300 -3.24 6.26 5.28
C MET A 300 -1.90 5.56 5.09
N ALA A 301 -0.86 6.01 5.80
CA ALA A 301 0.45 5.37 5.74
C ALA A 301 0.43 3.91 6.27
N SER A 302 -0.38 3.62 7.30
CA SER A 302 -0.54 2.26 7.82
C SER A 302 -1.24 1.33 6.81
N ARG A 303 -2.14 1.82 5.96
CA ARG A 303 -2.73 1.04 4.86
C ARG A 303 -1.67 0.54 3.88
N ALA A 304 -0.67 1.35 3.55
CA ALA A 304 0.44 0.92 2.69
C ALA A 304 1.27 -0.20 3.35
N SER A 305 1.57 -0.07 4.64
CA SER A 305 2.19 -1.13 5.44
C SER A 305 1.36 -2.41 5.43
N SER A 306 0.04 -2.32 5.65
CA SER A 306 -0.89 -3.44 5.66
C SER A 306 -1.00 -4.14 4.29
N LEU A 307 -1.04 -3.40 3.18
CA LEU A 307 -0.96 -3.97 1.83
C LEU A 307 0.30 -4.84 1.68
N LEU A 308 1.46 -4.28 2.02
CA LEU A 308 2.75 -4.94 1.82
C LEU A 308 2.87 -6.21 2.67
N ARG A 309 2.37 -6.19 3.90
CA ARG A 309 2.34 -7.35 4.79
C ARG A 309 1.34 -8.39 4.33
N GLY A 310 0.16 -7.99 3.89
CA GLY A 310 -0.85 -8.87 3.31
C GLY A 310 -0.33 -9.59 2.04
N LEU A 311 0.36 -8.87 1.14
CA LEU A 311 1.05 -9.46 0.00
C LEU A 311 2.20 -10.38 0.45
N GLY A 312 2.95 -10.01 1.48
CA GLY A 312 3.96 -10.86 2.10
C GLY A 312 3.39 -12.20 2.57
N TYR A 313 2.34 -12.17 3.39
CA TYR A 313 1.63 -13.33 3.91
C TYR A 313 1.13 -14.24 2.78
N PHE A 314 0.58 -13.64 1.73
CA PHE A 314 0.15 -14.35 0.54
C PHE A 314 1.29 -15.12 -0.16
N PHE A 315 2.50 -14.55 -0.20
CA PHE A 315 3.71 -15.24 -0.67
C PHE A 315 4.41 -16.07 0.43
N GLY A 316 3.76 -16.32 1.57
CA GLY A 316 4.39 -17.03 2.70
C GLY A 316 5.72 -16.39 3.14
N LEU A 317 5.82 -15.07 3.03
CA LEU A 317 6.96 -14.26 3.43
C LEU A 317 6.54 -13.41 4.63
N LYS A 318 7.24 -13.58 5.76
CA LYS A 318 7.15 -12.63 6.87
C LYS A 318 7.79 -11.31 6.43
N VAL A 319 7.02 -10.23 6.41
CA VAL A 319 7.47 -8.88 6.05
C VAL A 319 7.41 -8.01 7.29
N HIS A 320 8.58 -7.58 7.78
CA HIS A 320 8.68 -6.65 8.91
C HIS A 320 9.07 -5.30 8.35
N ILE A 321 8.11 -4.39 8.23
CA ILE A 321 8.27 -3.13 7.51
C ILE A 321 9.40 -2.29 8.12
N ALA A 322 9.50 -2.24 9.45
CA ALA A 322 10.53 -1.45 10.12
C ALA A 322 11.95 -1.90 9.73
N LYS A 323 12.19 -3.22 9.62
CA LYS A 323 13.48 -3.78 9.20
C LYS A 323 13.80 -3.47 7.74
N GLU A 324 12.82 -3.58 6.85
CA GLU A 324 13.03 -3.35 5.42
C GLU A 324 13.17 -1.85 5.10
N TRP A 325 12.46 -0.97 5.82
CA TRP A 325 12.52 0.47 5.63
C TRP A 325 13.62 1.15 6.42
N ARG A 326 14.28 0.47 7.37
CA ARG A 326 15.35 1.03 8.20
C ARG A 326 16.40 1.85 7.42
N PRO A 327 16.94 1.39 6.26
CA PRO A 327 17.94 2.16 5.53
C PRO A 327 17.38 3.45 4.92
N ILE A 328 16.11 3.42 4.46
CA ILE A 328 15.43 4.59 3.90
C ILE A 328 15.12 5.58 5.02
N ALA A 329 14.59 5.10 6.15
CA ALA A 329 14.28 5.91 7.32
C ALA A 329 15.51 6.63 7.86
N GLN A 330 16.65 5.91 7.98
CA GLN A 330 17.92 6.52 8.41
C GLN A 330 18.33 7.67 7.48
N ALA A 331 18.29 7.46 6.16
CA ALA A 331 18.65 8.50 5.20
C ALA A 331 17.75 9.74 5.29
N VAL A 332 16.45 9.56 5.54
CA VAL A 332 15.49 10.65 5.72
C VAL A 332 15.78 11.46 6.98
N VAL A 333 16.03 10.79 8.10
CA VAL A 333 16.38 11.44 9.37
C VAL A 333 17.70 12.22 9.23
N ASP A 334 18.71 11.60 8.62
CA ASP A 334 20.01 12.23 8.41
C ASP A 334 19.90 13.48 7.51
N ASP A 335 19.13 13.40 6.42
CA ASP A 335 18.90 14.51 5.50
C ASP A 335 18.11 15.66 6.15
N TYR A 336 17.06 15.33 6.91
CA TYR A 336 16.28 16.31 7.65
C TYR A 336 17.17 17.10 8.63
N TYR A 337 17.98 16.42 9.44
CA TYR A 337 18.84 17.10 10.39
C TYR A 337 20.00 17.87 9.74
N LYS A 338 20.53 17.41 8.59
CA LYS A 338 21.53 18.17 7.82
C LYS A 338 20.96 19.48 7.29
N THR A 339 19.79 19.43 6.67
CA THR A 339 19.11 20.59 6.09
C THR A 339 18.66 21.60 7.15
N HIS A 340 18.20 21.15 8.31
CA HIS A 340 17.70 22.01 9.39
C HIS A 340 18.79 22.51 10.36
N LYS A 341 19.96 21.84 10.42
CA LYS A 341 21.17 22.42 11.04
C LYS A 341 21.80 23.51 10.17
N ALA A 342 21.77 23.36 8.85
CA ALA A 342 22.28 24.38 7.94
C ALA A 342 21.48 25.69 7.99
N SER A 343 20.16 25.63 8.17
CA SER A 343 19.30 26.82 8.28
C SER A 343 19.38 27.55 9.63
N SER A 344 19.81 26.87 10.71
CA SER A 344 20.09 27.51 12.01
C SER A 344 21.46 28.19 12.05
N GLY A 345 22.47 27.66 11.32
CA GLY A 345 23.80 28.27 11.23
C GLY A 345 23.87 29.56 10.38
N VAL A 346 22.95 29.76 9.43
CA VAL A 346 22.91 31.00 8.61
C VAL A 346 22.31 32.18 9.40
N ALA A 347 21.46 31.90 10.39
CA ALA A 347 20.90 32.94 11.26
C ALA A 347 21.95 33.53 12.24
N GLU A 348 22.96 32.76 12.64
CA GLU A 348 24.04 33.24 13.51
C GLU A 348 25.09 34.09 12.76
N VAL A 349 25.28 33.88 11.45
CA VAL A 349 26.28 34.65 10.66
C VAL A 349 25.71 35.99 10.18
N ALA A 350 24.40 36.21 10.25
CA ALA A 350 23.76 37.48 9.91
C ALA A 350 23.71 38.49 11.08
N GLN A 351 24.30 38.17 12.24
CA GLN A 351 24.36 39.04 13.42
C GLN A 351 25.79 39.39 13.89
N VAL A 352 26.81 39.22 13.05
CA VAL A 352 28.19 39.62 13.37
C VAL A 352 28.66 40.77 12.50
#